data_AF-A0A2N1SXH7-F1
#
_entry.id   AF-A0A2N1SXH7-F1
#
_cell.length_a   1.000
_cell.length_b   1.000
_cell.length_c   1.000
_cell.angle_alpha   90.00
_cell.angle_beta   90.00
_cell.angle_gamma   90.00
#
_symmetry.space_group_name_H-M   'P 1'
#
loop_
_entity.id
_entity.type
_entity.pdbx_description
1 polymer ?
#
loop_
_entity_poly.entity_id
_entity_poly.type
_entity_poly.pdbx_seq_one_letter_code
_entity_poly.pdbx_strand_id
1 'polypeptide(L)'
;MYRQIPSKINRIATNIFHGTANNRKRRRTIAKFADKIGLIYFGPVNQISDEHKVVRGFTVSSSHKDASYCVGTIDDYNITLVDRKDAVLQPNGKAENYQWLVMAFELHTDKDLPHLFIGAHDKNPKPYELLFGTFPKLQPITLGTFENYHQDFTSRYTISSRHDQSIEVERLFPDNITRIIGEHFWPLSAEHHEGVLYIYSDKQNITPNLMSVMIENGLWLAGHLDRQAEIV
;
A
#
# COMPACT_ATOMS: atom_id res chain seq x y z
N MET A 1 -47.62 40.71 3.66
CA MET A 1 -47.50 40.46 2.20
C MET A 1 -46.02 40.25 1.89
N TYR A 2 -45.67 39.07 1.37
CA TYR A 2 -44.29 38.55 1.30
C TYR A 2 -43.39 39.30 0.30
N ARG A 3 -42.14 39.55 0.70
CA ARG A 3 -41.04 40.03 -0.15
C ARG A 3 -40.55 38.89 -1.07
N GLN A 4 -40.49 39.12 -2.38
CA GLN A 4 -39.74 38.27 -3.31
C GLN A 4 -38.31 38.81 -3.46
N ILE A 5 -37.33 37.96 -3.19
CA ILE A 5 -35.92 38.16 -3.52
C ILE A 5 -35.64 37.32 -4.77
N PRO A 6 -35.05 37.85 -5.86
CA PRO A 6 -34.66 37.03 -6.99
C PRO A 6 -33.39 36.23 -6.66
N SER A 7 -33.53 34.91 -6.58
CA SER A 7 -32.43 33.96 -6.44
C SER A 7 -31.69 33.78 -7.77
N LYS A 8 -30.56 34.48 -7.96
CA LYS A 8 -29.56 34.08 -8.96
C LYS A 8 -28.61 33.06 -8.31
N ILE A 9 -28.96 31.79 -8.44
CA ILE A 9 -28.04 30.68 -8.16
C ILE A 9 -27.11 30.56 -9.37
N ASN A 10 -25.89 31.09 -9.25
CA ASN A 10 -24.81 30.74 -10.15
C ASN A 10 -24.42 29.28 -9.87
N ARG A 11 -24.89 28.37 -10.73
CA ARG A 11 -24.41 26.99 -10.79
C ARG A 11 -22.94 27.00 -11.21
N ILE A 12 -22.04 26.81 -10.26
CA ILE A 12 -20.66 26.36 -10.54
C ILE A 12 -20.78 24.88 -10.94
N ALA A 13 -21.06 24.64 -12.22
CA ALA A 13 -21.01 23.33 -12.84
C ALA A 13 -19.66 23.17 -13.52
N THR A 14 -18.61 22.87 -12.74
CA THR A 14 -17.32 22.51 -13.31
C THR A 14 -16.62 21.48 -12.42
N ASN A 15 -16.30 20.32 -12.99
CA ASN A 15 -15.40 19.24 -12.51
C ASN A 15 -15.94 17.97 -11.81
N ILE A 16 -17.24 17.64 -11.86
CA ILE A 16 -17.72 16.34 -11.32
C ILE A 16 -17.67 15.20 -12.36
N PHE A 17 -17.67 15.49 -13.66
CA PHE A 17 -17.75 14.45 -14.71
C PHE A 17 -16.44 13.72 -15.04
N HIS A 18 -15.26 14.26 -14.67
CA HIS A 18 -13.97 13.61 -14.97
C HIS A 18 -13.57 12.54 -13.93
N GLY A 19 -14.01 12.69 -12.67
CA GLY A 19 -13.68 11.75 -11.60
C GLY A 19 -14.37 10.38 -11.75
N THR A 20 -15.57 10.33 -12.34
CA THR A 20 -16.38 9.10 -12.43
C THR A 20 -15.93 8.18 -13.56
N ALA A 21 -15.59 8.73 -14.73
CA ALA A 21 -15.12 7.96 -15.88
C ALA A 21 -13.76 7.29 -15.58
N ASN A 22 -12.83 8.01 -14.95
CA ASN A 22 -11.53 7.46 -14.58
C ASN A 22 -11.68 6.34 -13.51
N ASN A 23 -12.54 6.54 -12.51
CA ASN A 23 -12.83 5.50 -11.52
C ASN A 23 -13.49 4.26 -12.14
N ARG A 24 -14.40 4.43 -13.11
CA ARG A 24 -15.02 3.31 -13.82
C ARG A 24 -14.00 2.54 -14.65
N LYS A 25 -13.10 3.24 -15.35
CA LYS A 25 -11.99 2.63 -16.10
C LYS A 25 -11.09 1.85 -15.16
N ARG A 26 -10.66 2.45 -14.04
CA ARG A 26 -9.81 1.82 -13.03
C ARG A 26 -10.44 0.54 -12.46
N ARG A 27 -11.71 0.60 -12.01
CA ARG A 27 -12.46 -0.58 -11.56
C ARG A 27 -12.54 -1.68 -12.62
N ARG A 28 -12.85 -1.31 -13.87
CA ARG A 28 -12.91 -2.28 -14.98
C ARG A 28 -11.55 -2.91 -15.26
N THR A 29 -10.47 -2.15 -15.20
CA THR A 29 -9.11 -2.66 -15.36
C THR A 29 -8.76 -3.65 -14.25
N ILE A 30 -9.09 -3.33 -12.99
CA ILE A 30 -8.85 -4.20 -11.85
C ILE A 30 -9.68 -5.48 -11.95
N ALA A 31 -10.99 -5.38 -12.23
CA ALA A 31 -11.87 -6.53 -12.37
C ALA A 31 -11.42 -7.49 -13.48
N LYS A 32 -11.03 -6.95 -14.64
CA LYS A 32 -10.47 -7.77 -15.74
C LYS A 32 -9.15 -8.44 -15.37
N PHE A 33 -8.32 -7.76 -14.59
CA PHE A 33 -7.07 -8.33 -14.14
C PHE A 33 -7.31 -9.45 -13.14
N ALA A 34 -8.15 -9.22 -12.12
CA ALA A 34 -8.56 -10.21 -11.13
C ALA A 34 -9.08 -11.50 -11.80
N ASP A 35 -10.02 -11.35 -12.76
CA ASP A 35 -10.56 -12.46 -13.55
C ASP A 35 -9.44 -13.24 -14.29
N LYS A 36 -8.49 -12.53 -14.91
CA LYS A 36 -7.38 -13.15 -15.65
C LYS A 36 -6.48 -14.02 -14.78
N ILE A 37 -6.25 -13.65 -13.53
CA ILE A 37 -5.31 -14.32 -12.62
C ILE A 37 -6.02 -15.21 -11.59
N GLY A 38 -7.34 -15.36 -11.68
CA GLY A 38 -8.11 -16.23 -10.80
C GLY A 38 -8.51 -15.62 -9.44
N LEU A 39 -8.46 -14.31 -9.28
CA LEU A 39 -9.02 -13.63 -8.09
C LEU A 39 -10.52 -13.38 -8.26
N ILE A 40 -11.27 -13.55 -7.18
CA ILE A 40 -12.70 -13.23 -7.12
C ILE A 40 -12.87 -11.72 -6.88
N TYR A 41 -13.57 -11.03 -7.77
CA TYR A 41 -13.85 -9.59 -7.68
C TYR A 41 -15.22 -9.31 -7.03
N PHE A 42 -15.23 -8.64 -5.87
CA PHE A 42 -16.45 -8.25 -5.15
C PHE A 42 -16.87 -6.80 -5.41
N GLY A 43 -15.93 -5.94 -5.84
CA GLY A 43 -16.20 -4.52 -6.02
C GLY A 43 -16.06 -3.73 -4.72
N PRO A 44 -16.90 -2.72 -4.46
CA PRO A 44 -16.77 -1.89 -3.26
C PRO A 44 -17.22 -2.66 -2.03
N VAL A 45 -16.47 -2.50 -0.93
CA VAL A 45 -16.75 -3.11 0.37
C VAL A 45 -16.72 -2.05 1.46
N ASN A 46 -17.55 -2.25 2.49
CA ASN A 46 -17.61 -1.43 3.69
C ASN A 46 -17.05 -2.20 4.88
N GLN A 47 -15.96 -1.70 5.44
CA GLN A 47 -15.22 -2.34 6.53
C GLN A 47 -16.00 -2.46 7.84
N ILE A 48 -17.08 -1.70 8.00
CA ILE A 48 -17.89 -1.71 9.22
C ILE A 48 -19.02 -2.74 9.12
N SER A 49 -19.62 -2.91 7.94
CA SER A 49 -20.84 -3.71 7.76
C SER A 49 -20.61 -5.06 7.09
N ASP A 50 -19.53 -5.23 6.35
CA ASP A 50 -19.35 -6.38 5.48
C ASP A 50 -18.43 -7.40 6.18
N GLU A 51 -18.85 -8.67 6.23
CA GLU A 51 -18.05 -9.78 6.77
C GLU A 51 -16.88 -10.13 5.83
N HIS A 52 -15.82 -9.33 5.85
CA HIS A 52 -14.58 -9.59 5.12
C HIS A 52 -13.36 -9.21 5.96
N LYS A 53 -12.20 -9.80 5.64
CA LYS A 53 -10.95 -9.45 6.30
C LYS A 53 -10.56 -8.02 5.92
N VAL A 54 -10.52 -7.13 6.91
CA VAL A 54 -10.11 -5.74 6.73
C VAL A 54 -8.62 -5.70 6.38
N VAL A 55 -8.30 -5.14 5.22
CA VAL A 55 -6.90 -4.85 4.84
C VAL A 55 -6.48 -3.62 5.64
N ARG A 56 -5.70 -3.79 6.72
CA ARG A 56 -5.32 -2.65 7.58
C ARG A 56 -4.21 -1.83 6.92
N GLY A 57 -3.02 -2.41 6.76
CA GLY A 57 -1.85 -1.73 6.20
C GLY A 57 -1.56 -0.37 6.85
N PHE A 58 -0.71 0.45 6.21
CA PHE A 58 -0.32 1.75 6.76
C PHE A 58 -1.45 2.78 6.79
N THR A 59 -2.54 2.56 6.06
CA THR A 59 -3.65 3.49 5.94
C THR A 59 -4.60 3.34 7.14
N VAL A 60 -4.08 3.26 8.37
CA VAL A 60 -4.77 2.96 9.65
C VAL A 60 -5.95 3.90 9.98
N SER A 61 -6.30 4.80 9.07
CA SER A 61 -7.55 5.56 9.03
C SER A 61 -8.76 4.64 9.09
N SER A 62 -9.66 4.87 10.04
CA SER A 62 -10.98 4.24 10.08
C SER A 62 -11.95 4.79 9.03
N SER A 63 -11.52 5.78 8.23
CA SER A 63 -12.38 6.50 7.28
C SER A 63 -12.12 6.19 5.81
N HIS A 64 -11.12 5.34 5.53
CA HIS A 64 -10.79 4.97 4.16
C HIS A 64 -11.90 4.16 3.49
N LYS A 65 -11.91 4.13 2.16
CA LYS A 65 -12.92 3.42 1.35
C LYS A 65 -12.24 2.52 0.34
N ASP A 66 -12.68 1.27 0.29
CA ASP A 66 -12.17 0.27 -0.65
C ASP A 66 -13.21 -0.05 -1.73
N ALA A 67 -12.83 0.13 -2.99
CA ALA A 67 -13.77 0.09 -4.12
C ALA A 67 -13.65 -1.16 -5.02
N SER A 68 -12.51 -1.86 -4.97
CA SER A 68 -12.18 -2.97 -5.88
C SER A 68 -11.59 -4.13 -5.09
N TYR A 69 -12.34 -4.60 -4.09
CA TYR A 69 -11.94 -5.74 -3.27
C TYR A 69 -11.90 -7.00 -4.11
N CYS A 70 -10.73 -7.63 -4.15
CA CYS A 70 -10.51 -8.92 -4.79
C CYS A 70 -9.77 -9.84 -3.83
N VAL A 71 -10.11 -11.13 -3.82
CA VAL A 71 -9.42 -12.14 -3.01
C VAL A 71 -9.21 -13.44 -3.79
N GLY A 72 -8.18 -14.18 -3.41
CA GLY A 72 -7.88 -15.49 -3.96
C GLY A 72 -6.51 -15.97 -3.49
N THR A 73 -6.04 -17.05 -4.09
CA THR A 73 -4.75 -17.67 -3.74
C THR A 73 -3.88 -17.76 -4.99
N ILE A 74 -2.61 -17.36 -4.88
CA ILE A 74 -1.60 -17.46 -5.94
C ILE A 74 -0.31 -17.96 -5.31
N ASP A 75 0.31 -18.99 -5.89
CA ASP A 75 1.52 -19.63 -5.38
C ASP A 75 1.44 -19.94 -3.88
N ASP A 76 0.28 -20.49 -3.46
CA ASP A 76 -0.09 -20.83 -2.07
C ASP A 76 -0.23 -19.64 -1.10
N TYR A 77 -0.06 -18.39 -1.55
CA TYR A 77 -0.32 -17.19 -0.75
C TYR A 77 -1.77 -16.73 -0.89
N ASN A 78 -2.45 -16.49 0.23
CA ASN A 78 -3.72 -15.78 0.23
C ASN A 78 -3.46 -14.30 -0.05
N ILE A 79 -4.10 -13.79 -1.10
CA ILE A 79 -3.91 -12.42 -1.58
C ILE A 79 -5.21 -11.66 -1.52
N THR A 80 -5.15 -10.43 -1.00
CA THR A 80 -6.22 -9.45 -1.09
C THR A 80 -5.77 -8.22 -1.86
N LEU A 81 -6.53 -7.80 -2.86
CA LEU A 81 -6.32 -6.57 -3.63
C LEU A 81 -7.41 -5.56 -3.30
N VAL A 82 -7.04 -4.31 -3.00
CA VAL A 82 -8.00 -3.22 -2.84
C VAL A 82 -7.55 -1.94 -3.56
N ASP A 83 -8.52 -1.24 -4.13
CA ASP A 83 -8.36 0.14 -4.60
C ASP A 83 -8.88 1.09 -3.52
N ARG A 84 -7.94 1.62 -2.74
CA ARG A 84 -8.19 2.37 -1.52
C ARG A 84 -8.17 3.86 -1.77
N LYS A 85 -9.12 4.58 -1.18
CA LYS A 85 -9.10 6.04 -1.09
C LYS A 85 -9.20 6.48 0.35
N ASP A 86 -8.44 7.50 0.70
CA ASP A 86 -8.50 8.10 2.03
C ASP A 86 -8.28 9.61 1.96
N ALA A 87 -8.73 10.30 3.01
CA ALA A 87 -8.55 11.73 3.17
C ALA A 87 -7.63 11.99 4.35
N VAL A 88 -6.45 12.54 4.08
CA VAL A 88 -5.46 12.87 5.12
C VAL A 88 -5.63 14.34 5.48
N LEU A 89 -5.88 14.62 6.76
CA LEU A 89 -5.94 15.99 7.28
C LEU A 89 -4.52 16.57 7.38
N GLN A 90 -4.29 17.68 6.69
CA GLN A 90 -3.06 18.43 6.82
C GLN A 90 -3.04 19.28 8.10
N PRO A 91 -1.85 19.70 8.58
CA PRO A 91 -1.74 20.62 9.73
C PRO A 91 -2.50 21.94 9.58
N ASN A 92 -2.76 22.38 8.34
CA ASN A 92 -3.55 23.58 8.03
C ASN A 92 -5.08 23.35 8.08
N GLY A 93 -5.53 22.16 8.48
CA GLY A 93 -6.94 21.77 8.57
C GLY A 93 -7.58 21.36 7.24
N LYS A 94 -6.86 21.37 6.12
CA LYS A 94 -7.39 20.93 4.82
C LYS A 94 -7.21 19.42 4.65
N ALA A 95 -8.28 18.74 4.23
CA ALA A 95 -8.21 17.34 3.83
C ALA A 95 -7.67 17.22 2.39
N GLU A 96 -6.67 16.37 2.19
CA GLU A 96 -6.17 15.98 0.87
C GLU A 96 -6.53 14.52 0.60
N ASN A 97 -7.05 14.23 -0.59
CA ASN A 97 -7.45 12.87 -0.96
C ASN A 97 -6.28 12.14 -1.61
N TYR A 98 -6.03 10.94 -1.14
CA TYR A 98 -5.06 10.01 -1.71
C TYR A 98 -5.75 8.74 -2.17
N GLN A 99 -5.10 8.06 -3.11
CA GLN A 99 -5.58 6.81 -3.67
C GLN A 99 -4.41 5.86 -3.84
N TRP A 100 -4.57 4.64 -3.33
CA TRP A 100 -3.58 3.58 -3.44
C TRP A 100 -4.20 2.33 -4.05
N LEU A 101 -3.39 1.60 -4.79
CA LEU A 101 -3.62 0.19 -5.00
C LEU A 101 -2.81 -0.56 -3.94
N VAL A 102 -3.48 -1.43 -3.19
CA VAL A 102 -2.86 -2.22 -2.12
C VAL A 102 -3.05 -3.70 -2.44
N MET A 103 -1.97 -4.47 -2.39
CA MET A 103 -2.01 -5.93 -2.36
C MET A 103 -1.49 -6.40 -1.01
N ALA A 104 -2.28 -7.20 -0.31
CA ALA A 104 -1.91 -7.84 0.94
C ALA A 104 -1.69 -9.34 0.68
N PHE A 105 -0.61 -9.88 1.23
CA PHE A 105 -0.16 -11.26 1.13
C PHE A 105 -0.06 -11.82 2.55
N GLU A 106 -0.84 -12.85 2.86
CA GLU A 106 -0.76 -13.53 4.15
C GLU A 106 0.48 -14.41 4.18
N LEU A 107 1.41 -14.13 5.08
CA LEU A 107 2.62 -14.93 5.25
C LEU A 107 2.27 -16.30 5.83
N HIS A 108 3.09 -17.31 5.53
CA HIS A 108 2.88 -18.67 6.04
C HIS A 108 3.52 -18.87 7.41
N THR A 109 4.56 -18.10 7.72
CA THR A 109 5.25 -18.20 9.00
C THR A 109 4.37 -17.77 10.17
N ASP A 110 4.51 -18.47 11.30
CA ASP A 110 3.90 -18.11 12.59
C ASP A 110 4.86 -17.33 13.50
N LYS A 111 6.09 -17.07 13.01
CA LYS A 111 7.12 -16.34 13.74
C LYS A 111 6.81 -14.85 13.77
N ASP A 112 7.18 -14.22 14.88
CA ASP A 112 7.06 -12.78 15.02
C ASP A 112 8.17 -12.09 14.23
N LEU A 113 7.81 -11.56 13.06
CA LEU A 113 8.70 -10.74 12.24
C LEU A 113 8.55 -9.26 12.61
N PRO A 114 9.63 -8.45 12.54
CA PRO A 114 9.56 -7.02 12.84
C PRO A 114 8.50 -6.28 12.02
N HIS A 115 7.82 -5.30 12.64
CA HIS A 115 7.06 -4.32 11.88
C HIS A 115 8.03 -3.45 11.09
N LEU A 116 7.98 -3.55 9.76
CA LEU A 116 8.89 -2.86 8.87
C LEU A 116 8.13 -2.15 7.75
N PHE A 117 8.70 -1.04 7.29
CA PHE A 117 8.23 -0.30 6.14
C PHE A 117 9.40 0.04 5.22
N ILE A 118 9.27 -0.34 3.94
CA ILE A 118 10.23 -0.04 2.88
C ILE A 118 9.60 1.06 2.01
N GLY A 119 10.04 2.29 2.24
CA GLY A 119 9.49 3.49 1.60
C GLY A 119 10.33 3.96 0.42
N ALA A 120 9.71 4.10 -0.76
CA ALA A 120 10.33 4.71 -1.93
C ALA A 120 10.49 6.24 -1.77
N HIS A 121 11.68 6.77 -2.11
CA HIS A 121 12.06 8.17 -1.90
C HIS A 121 11.34 9.22 -2.77
N ASP A 122 10.77 8.83 -3.91
CA ASP A 122 10.11 9.78 -4.84
C ASP A 122 8.64 10.06 -4.50
N LYS A 123 8.14 9.48 -3.41
CA LYS A 123 6.74 9.62 -3.04
C LYS A 123 6.49 10.87 -2.24
N ASN A 124 5.28 11.41 -2.37
CA ASN A 124 4.80 12.40 -1.44
C ASN A 124 4.82 11.78 -0.03
N PRO A 125 5.59 12.34 0.92
CA PRO A 125 5.72 11.75 2.25
C PRO A 125 4.41 11.82 3.04
N LYS A 126 3.53 12.79 2.72
CA LYS A 126 2.29 13.07 3.46
C LYS A 126 1.35 11.86 3.63
N PRO A 127 1.04 11.08 2.57
CA PRO A 127 0.41 9.76 2.68
C PRO A 127 0.91 8.88 3.82
N TYR A 128 2.23 8.89 4.04
CA TYR A 128 2.92 8.00 4.96
C TYR A 128 3.13 8.63 6.34
N GLU A 129 2.89 9.93 6.52
CA GLU A 129 2.92 10.58 7.84
C GLU A 129 1.91 9.95 8.81
N LEU A 130 0.76 9.47 8.31
CA LEU A 130 -0.20 8.73 9.13
C LEU A 130 0.36 7.42 9.69
N LEU A 131 1.20 6.73 8.92
CA LEU A 131 1.87 5.51 9.37
C LEU A 131 2.77 5.83 10.57
N PHE A 132 3.65 6.82 10.41
CA PHE A 132 4.61 7.19 11.45
C PHE A 132 3.94 7.86 12.66
N GLY A 133 2.80 8.53 12.46
CA GLY A 133 1.98 9.04 13.56
C GLY A 133 1.29 7.92 14.34
N THR A 134 0.82 6.86 13.65
CA THR A 134 0.16 5.71 14.28
C THR A 134 1.15 4.77 14.94
N PHE A 135 2.34 4.62 14.35
CA PHE A 135 3.44 3.80 14.86
C PHE A 135 4.67 4.67 15.10
N PRO A 136 4.72 5.47 16.19
CA PRO A 136 5.85 6.38 16.44
C PRO A 136 7.20 5.69 16.58
N LYS A 137 7.21 4.40 16.94
CA LYS A 137 8.43 3.61 17.05
C LYS A 137 8.99 3.18 15.70
N LEU A 138 8.21 3.26 14.63
CA LEU A 138 8.66 2.98 13.27
C LEU A 138 9.49 4.16 12.78
N GLN A 139 10.80 4.01 12.77
CA GLN A 139 11.75 5.06 12.40
C GLN A 139 12.73 4.51 11.35
N PRO A 140 13.28 5.37 10.47
CA PRO A 140 14.35 4.95 9.58
C PRO A 140 15.50 4.28 10.35
N ILE A 141 15.92 3.10 9.89
CA ILE A 141 17.09 2.42 10.45
C ILE A 141 18.32 2.67 9.57
N THR A 142 19.48 2.77 10.20
CA THR A 142 20.76 2.84 9.49
C THR A 142 21.18 1.43 9.08
N LEU A 143 21.31 1.21 7.78
CA LEU A 143 21.95 0.02 7.23
C LEU A 143 23.46 0.24 7.13
N GLY A 144 24.25 -0.83 7.17
CA GLY A 144 25.70 -0.77 7.03
C GLY A 144 26.49 -1.40 8.17
N THR A 145 25.83 -2.06 9.11
CA THR A 145 26.50 -2.76 10.21
C THR A 145 27.19 -4.03 9.71
N PHE A 146 26.55 -4.75 8.79
CA PHE A 146 27.06 -6.03 8.28
C PHE A 146 27.72 -5.90 6.90
N GLU A 147 27.17 -5.06 6.02
CA GLU A 147 27.55 -5.01 4.61
C GLU A 147 27.49 -3.58 4.04
N ASN A 148 28.15 -3.35 2.91
CA ASN A 148 28.00 -2.09 2.16
C ASN A 148 26.87 -2.24 1.15
N TYR A 149 25.82 -1.44 1.32
CA TYR A 149 24.60 -1.52 0.50
C TYR A 149 24.75 -0.82 -0.85
N HIS A 150 24.28 -1.47 -1.91
CA HIS A 150 24.33 -0.94 -3.27
C HIS A 150 23.55 0.38 -3.43
N GLN A 151 24.06 1.27 -4.28
CA GLN A 151 23.46 2.59 -4.52
C GLN A 151 22.05 2.50 -5.11
N ASP A 152 21.75 1.46 -5.89
CA ASP A 152 20.41 1.26 -6.46
C ASP A 152 19.33 1.12 -5.39
N PHE A 153 19.68 0.56 -4.23
CA PHE A 153 18.78 0.52 -3.10
C PHE A 153 18.80 1.83 -2.31
N THR A 154 19.97 2.26 -1.84
CA THR A 154 20.09 3.39 -0.91
C THR A 154 19.68 4.73 -1.51
N SER A 155 19.71 4.88 -2.84
CA SER A 155 19.18 6.06 -3.53
C SER A 155 17.65 6.05 -3.68
N ARG A 156 17.01 4.87 -3.63
CA ARG A 156 15.58 4.68 -3.92
C ARG A 156 14.75 4.41 -2.68
N TYR A 157 15.31 3.80 -1.64
CA TYR A 157 14.56 3.27 -0.51
C TYR A 157 15.16 3.60 0.84
N THR A 158 14.25 3.76 1.81
CA THR A 158 14.53 3.76 3.24
C THR A 158 13.77 2.60 3.88
N ILE A 159 14.46 1.82 4.72
CA ILE A 159 13.81 0.86 5.62
C ILE A 159 13.55 1.56 6.95
N SER A 160 12.32 1.48 7.43
CA SER A 160 11.90 1.94 8.75
C SER A 160 11.44 0.75 9.59
N SER A 161 11.85 0.71 10.85
CA SER A 161 11.46 -0.31 11.83
C SER A 161 11.66 0.27 13.24
N ARG A 162 11.43 -0.54 14.29
CA ARG A 162 11.84 -0.16 15.64
C ARG A 162 13.37 -0.16 15.75
N HIS A 163 13.91 0.83 16.47
CA HIS A 163 15.36 0.98 16.60
C HIS A 163 16.03 -0.22 17.30
N ASP A 164 15.33 -0.85 18.25
CA ASP A 164 15.81 -2.05 18.95
C ASP A 164 15.80 -3.33 18.08
N GLN A 165 15.22 -3.26 16.89
CA GLN A 165 15.18 -4.36 15.90
C GLN A 165 16.08 -4.09 14.69
N SER A 166 16.90 -3.03 14.69
CA SER A 166 17.71 -2.64 13.52
C SER A 166 18.64 -3.74 13.02
N ILE A 167 19.30 -4.45 13.94
CA ILE A 167 20.21 -5.57 13.63
C ILE A 167 19.48 -6.75 13.01
N GLU A 168 18.29 -7.07 13.53
CA GLU A 168 17.45 -8.15 13.02
C GLU A 168 16.93 -7.81 11.61
N VAL A 169 16.45 -6.58 11.41
CA VAL A 169 15.99 -6.11 10.11
C VAL A 169 17.14 -6.08 9.10
N GLU A 170 18.34 -5.66 9.48
CA GLU A 170 19.49 -5.70 8.57
C GLU A 170 19.82 -7.14 8.12
N ARG A 171 19.65 -8.13 9.00
CA ARG A 171 19.79 -9.56 8.65
C ARG A 171 18.68 -10.09 7.75
N LEU A 172 17.47 -9.56 7.86
CA LEU A 172 16.37 -9.88 6.95
C LEU A 172 16.62 -9.32 5.55
N PHE A 173 17.41 -8.26 5.43
CA PHE A 173 17.66 -7.56 4.17
C PHE A 173 19.16 -7.38 3.88
N PRO A 174 19.93 -8.47 3.64
CA PRO A 174 21.31 -8.35 3.18
C PRO A 174 21.41 -7.67 1.80
N ASP A 175 22.62 -7.27 1.37
CA ASP A 175 22.82 -6.48 0.15
C ASP A 175 22.22 -7.16 -1.09
N ASN A 176 22.37 -8.48 -1.23
CA ASN A 176 21.80 -9.21 -2.36
C ASN A 176 20.27 -9.11 -2.45
N ILE A 177 19.57 -9.00 -1.31
CA ILE A 177 18.11 -8.84 -1.24
C ILE A 177 17.72 -7.39 -1.51
N THR A 178 18.39 -6.43 -0.86
CA THR A 178 18.11 -5.00 -1.07
C THR A 178 18.40 -4.56 -2.50
N ARG A 179 19.41 -5.15 -3.16
CA ARG A 179 19.67 -4.91 -4.58
C ARG A 179 18.51 -5.32 -5.47
N ILE A 180 17.91 -6.49 -5.23
CA ILE A 180 16.70 -6.94 -5.96
C ILE A 180 15.54 -5.97 -5.72
N ILE A 181 15.35 -5.50 -4.48
CA ILE A 181 14.34 -4.49 -4.15
C ILE A 181 14.62 -3.19 -4.92
N GLY A 182 15.86 -2.71 -4.90
CA GLY A 182 16.29 -1.51 -5.62
C GLY A 182 16.00 -1.58 -7.13
N GLU A 183 16.30 -2.73 -7.75
CA GLU A 183 16.15 -2.95 -9.19
C GLU A 183 14.68 -3.16 -9.62
N HIS A 184 13.92 -3.97 -8.88
CA HIS A 184 12.62 -4.48 -9.36
C HIS A 184 11.40 -3.84 -8.70
N PHE A 185 11.54 -3.30 -7.49
CA PHE A 185 10.36 -2.81 -6.76
C PHE A 185 9.99 -1.40 -7.16
N TRP A 186 10.90 -0.62 -7.74
CA TRP A 186 10.67 0.81 -7.97
C TRP A 186 9.43 1.09 -8.86
N PRO A 187 8.50 1.99 -8.46
CA PRO A 187 8.44 2.80 -7.23
C PRO A 187 7.39 2.29 -6.23
N LEU A 188 7.31 0.99 -5.97
CA LEU A 188 6.38 0.41 -5.00
C LEU A 188 6.93 0.57 -3.58
N SER A 189 6.05 0.76 -2.61
CA SER A 189 6.43 0.66 -1.19
C SER A 189 5.96 -0.68 -0.64
N ALA A 190 6.62 -1.18 0.40
CA ALA A 190 6.22 -2.40 1.08
C ALA A 190 6.11 -2.19 2.60
N GLU A 191 5.25 -2.96 3.26
CA GLU A 191 5.14 -3.00 4.71
C GLU A 191 4.90 -4.44 5.15
N HIS A 192 5.56 -4.89 6.20
CA HIS A 192 5.15 -6.10 6.90
C HIS A 192 4.62 -5.73 8.28
N HIS A 193 3.40 -6.18 8.60
CA HIS A 193 2.77 -5.96 9.89
C HIS A 193 1.78 -7.08 10.20
N GLU A 194 1.87 -7.66 11.40
CA GLU A 194 0.96 -8.71 11.90
C GLU A 194 0.79 -9.91 10.93
N GLY A 195 1.90 -10.47 10.43
CA GLY A 195 1.88 -11.65 9.56
C GLY A 195 1.36 -11.37 8.14
N VAL A 196 1.23 -10.10 7.76
CA VAL A 196 0.78 -9.69 6.44
C VAL A 196 1.82 -8.78 5.80
N LEU A 197 2.23 -9.14 4.59
CA LEU A 197 3.01 -8.26 3.72
C LEU A 197 2.06 -7.44 2.84
N TYR A 198 2.26 -6.14 2.79
CA TYR A 198 1.51 -5.21 1.96
C TYR A 198 2.42 -4.58 0.92
N ILE A 199 1.96 -4.52 -0.34
CA ILE A 199 2.60 -3.80 -1.44
C ILE A 199 1.71 -2.65 -1.88
N TYR A 200 2.29 -1.46 -1.99
CA TYR A 200 1.58 -0.21 -2.24
C TYR A 200 2.01 0.45 -3.53
N SER A 201 1.03 0.81 -4.36
CA SER A 201 1.20 1.77 -5.44
C SER A 201 0.31 2.99 -5.23
N ASP A 202 0.92 4.17 -5.18
CA ASP A 202 0.27 5.47 -5.19
C ASP A 202 0.07 6.02 -6.63
N LYS A 203 0.37 5.20 -7.65
CA LYS A 203 0.17 5.60 -9.05
C LYS A 203 -1.32 5.80 -9.34
N GLN A 204 -1.64 6.95 -9.92
CA GLN A 204 -3.00 7.27 -10.34
C GLN A 204 -3.46 6.38 -11.51
N ASN A 205 -2.54 6.01 -12.40
CA ASN A 205 -2.82 5.19 -13.59
C ASN A 205 -2.55 3.70 -13.31
N ILE A 206 -3.61 2.92 -13.12
CA ILE A 206 -3.50 1.46 -13.00
C ILE A 206 -3.47 0.81 -14.37
N THR A 207 -2.48 -0.05 -14.54
CA THR A 207 -2.33 -0.90 -15.72
C THR A 207 -2.20 -2.37 -15.27
N PRO A 208 -2.54 -3.33 -16.15
CA PRO A 208 -2.26 -4.74 -15.88
C PRO A 208 -0.79 -4.99 -15.54
N ASN A 209 0.14 -4.31 -16.22
CA ASN A 209 1.57 -4.43 -15.95
C ASN A 209 1.95 -4.02 -14.53
N LEU A 210 1.42 -2.90 -14.03
CA LEU A 210 1.65 -2.49 -12.64
C LEU A 210 1.17 -3.56 -11.66
N MET A 211 -0.02 -4.12 -11.89
CA MET A 211 -0.58 -5.15 -11.02
C MET A 211 0.21 -6.46 -11.09
N SER A 212 0.68 -6.86 -12.28
CA SER A 212 1.59 -8.00 -12.43
C SER A 212 2.88 -7.79 -11.61
N VAL A 213 3.52 -6.62 -11.75
CA VAL A 213 4.73 -6.29 -10.99
C VAL A 213 4.46 -6.29 -9.48
N MET A 214 3.31 -5.79 -9.01
CA MET A 214 2.96 -5.82 -7.59
C MET A 214 2.78 -7.27 -7.07
N ILE A 215 2.21 -8.17 -7.86
CA ILE A 215 2.07 -9.59 -7.50
C ILE A 215 3.43 -10.27 -7.49
N GLU A 216 4.20 -10.15 -8.57
CA GLU A 216 5.51 -10.79 -8.71
C GLU A 216 6.45 -10.37 -7.57
N ASN A 217 6.52 -9.07 -7.29
CA ASN A 217 7.35 -8.53 -6.21
C ASN A 217 6.80 -8.92 -4.82
N GLY A 218 5.47 -8.91 -4.64
CA GLY A 218 4.84 -9.30 -3.38
C GLY A 218 5.06 -10.77 -3.03
N LEU A 219 4.86 -11.68 -3.98
CA LEU A 219 5.12 -13.12 -3.82
C LEU A 219 6.60 -13.39 -3.55
N TRP A 220 7.50 -12.74 -4.29
CA TRP A 220 8.93 -12.90 -4.09
C TRP A 220 9.36 -12.48 -2.67
N LEU A 221 8.88 -11.33 -2.21
CA LEU A 221 9.20 -10.81 -0.88
C LEU A 221 8.52 -11.61 0.24
N ALA A 222 7.28 -12.06 0.04
CA ALA A 222 6.58 -12.93 0.99
C ALA A 222 7.37 -14.23 1.20
N GLY A 223 7.73 -14.91 0.10
CA GLY A 223 8.56 -16.11 0.18
C GLY A 223 9.94 -15.86 0.78
N HIS A 224 10.53 -14.68 0.57
CA HIS A 224 11.78 -14.31 1.25
C HIS A 224 11.59 -14.19 2.76
N LEU A 225 10.56 -13.47 3.21
CA LEU A 225 10.27 -13.28 4.63
C LEU A 225 9.96 -14.62 5.32
N ASP A 226 9.14 -15.48 4.71
CA ASP A 226 8.85 -16.80 5.26
C ASP A 226 10.12 -17.66 5.41
N ARG A 227 11.01 -17.64 4.40
CA ARG A 227 12.28 -18.39 4.49
C ARG A 227 13.21 -17.84 5.57
N GLN A 228 13.27 -16.52 5.73
CA GLN A 228 14.13 -15.91 6.75
C GLN A 228 13.60 -16.13 8.16
N ALA A 229 12.28 -16.13 8.34
CA ALA A 229 11.64 -16.40 9.62
C ALA A 229 12.01 -17.76 10.21
N GLU A 230 12.32 -18.75 9.37
CA GLU A 230 12.79 -20.08 9.82
C GLU A 230 14.26 -20.12 10.24
N ILE A 231 15.04 -19.10 9.87
CA ILE A 231 16.50 -19.04 10.09
C ILE A 231 16.85 -18.15 11.29
N VAL A 232 16.08 -17.08 11.51
CA VAL A 232 16.25 -16.09 12.59
C VAL A 232 15.62 -16.59 13.88
#